data_AF-A0A2D5TK90-F1
#
_entry.id   AF-A0A2D5TK90-F1
#
_cell.length_a   1.000
_cell.length_b   1.000
_cell.length_c   1.000
_cell.angle_alpha   90.00
_cell.angle_beta   90.00
_cell.angle_gamma   90.00
#
_symmetry.space_group_name_H-M   'P 1'
#
loop_
_entity.id
_entity.type
_entity.pdbx_description
1 polymer ?
#
loop_
_entity_poly.entity_id
_entity_poly.type
_entity_poly.pdbx_seq_one_letter_code
_entity_poly.pdbx_strand_id
1 'polypeptide(L)'
;MSGGGFMSSMNSVIRKNRDLLKNKSKFRERNPIPNKSKKTKLDQYEIREISFQEKTKIRHQKKMQDTQSIIIKFLIGFLLVSIFINIYLAFIKSDEIPPENLPLKRLEEMSADFNKSGELFRRIKNWSGAIDSYKLSIENDPSNFDAHQKLLFVLTEKCKEDDDYQRCLEAKEHANKIKKIFIEEEEKLDEIVKKINKIKK
;
A
#
# COMPACT_ATOMS: atom_id res chain seq x y z
N MET A 1 1.72 -70.25 -18.96
CA MET A 1 0.92 -70.14 -17.73
C MET A 1 1.82 -69.65 -16.62
N SER A 2 1.55 -68.47 -16.04
CA SER A 2 2.22 -68.03 -14.81
C SER A 2 1.29 -67.07 -14.08
N GLY A 3 0.53 -67.63 -13.13
CA GLY A 3 -0.44 -66.93 -12.30
C GLY A 3 0.24 -66.10 -11.21
N GLY A 4 0.85 -64.98 -11.60
CA GLY A 4 1.53 -64.06 -10.66
C GLY A 4 0.66 -62.91 -10.12
N GLY A 5 -0.48 -62.61 -10.74
CA GLY A 5 -1.30 -61.44 -10.38
C GLY A 5 -2.04 -61.56 -9.05
N PHE A 6 -2.54 -62.76 -8.72
CA PHE A 6 -3.36 -62.98 -7.52
C PHE A 6 -2.52 -62.99 -6.24
N MET A 7 -1.31 -63.55 -6.28
CA MET A 7 -0.41 -63.56 -5.12
C MET A 7 0.14 -62.16 -4.80
N SER A 8 0.34 -61.31 -5.82
CA SER A 8 0.77 -59.92 -5.62
C SER A 8 -0.30 -59.08 -4.91
N SER A 9 -1.58 -59.22 -5.31
CA SER A 9 -2.68 -58.53 -4.64
C SER A 9 -2.86 -59.02 -3.20
N MET A 10 -2.74 -60.33 -2.98
CA MET A 10 -2.87 -60.93 -1.65
C MET A 10 -1.74 -60.48 -0.70
N ASN A 11 -0.50 -60.41 -1.21
CA ASN A 11 0.63 -59.86 -0.44
C ASN A 11 0.46 -58.38 -0.09
N SER A 12 -0.16 -57.59 -0.97
CA SER A 12 -0.45 -56.17 -0.71
C SER A 12 -1.50 -55.98 0.40
N VAL A 13 -2.52 -56.85 0.43
CA VAL A 13 -3.57 -56.86 1.47
C VAL A 13 -2.99 -57.32 2.80
N ILE A 14 -2.16 -58.37 2.80
CA ILE A 14 -1.47 -58.85 4.01
C ILE A 14 -0.54 -57.77 4.58
N ARG A 15 0.19 -57.03 3.72
CA ARG A 15 1.02 -55.88 4.16
C ARG A 15 0.17 -54.78 4.82
N LYS A 16 -0.90 -54.33 4.17
CA LYS A 16 -1.81 -53.32 4.75
C LYS A 16 -2.41 -53.77 6.08
N ASN A 17 -2.79 -55.04 6.19
CA ASN A 17 -3.29 -55.60 7.45
C ASN A 17 -2.20 -55.66 8.52
N ARG A 18 -0.94 -55.97 8.16
CA ARG A 18 0.20 -55.96 9.09
C ARG A 18 0.50 -54.55 9.61
N ASP A 19 0.36 -53.52 8.78
CA ASP A 19 0.55 -52.13 9.19
C ASP A 19 -0.58 -51.65 10.11
N LEU A 20 -1.82 -52.10 9.88
CA LEU A 20 -2.94 -51.89 10.82
C LEU A 20 -2.68 -52.56 12.17
N LEU A 21 -2.04 -53.75 12.18
CA LEU A 21 -1.67 -54.46 13.41
C LEU A 21 -0.41 -53.88 14.10
N LYS A 22 0.51 -53.23 13.38
CA LYS A 22 1.65 -52.53 13.98
C LYS A 22 1.23 -51.29 14.77
N ASN A 23 0.12 -50.66 14.38
CA ASN A 23 -0.51 -49.57 15.13
C ASN A 23 -1.31 -50.05 16.37
N LYS A 24 -1.07 -51.28 16.84
CA LYS A 24 -1.63 -51.84 18.09
C LYS A 24 -1.14 -51.17 19.36
N SER A 25 -0.19 -50.23 19.34
CA SER A 25 0.13 -49.42 20.52
C SER A 25 -1.06 -48.56 21.01
N LYS A 26 -2.12 -48.42 20.20
CA LYS A 26 -3.40 -47.84 20.61
C LYS A 26 -4.43 -48.86 21.12
N PHE A 27 -4.19 -50.16 20.96
CA PHE A 27 -4.99 -51.20 21.59
C PHE A 27 -4.37 -51.49 22.97
N ARG A 28 -4.79 -50.71 23.97
CA ARG A 28 -4.66 -51.12 25.37
C ARG A 28 -5.21 -52.54 25.50
N GLU A 29 -4.39 -53.46 26.01
CA GLU A 29 -4.89 -54.70 26.61
C GLU A 29 -6.05 -54.31 27.53
N ARG A 30 -7.25 -54.81 27.24
CA ARG A 30 -8.33 -54.70 28.20
C ARG A 30 -7.89 -55.54 29.38
N ASN A 31 -7.79 -54.91 30.53
CA ASN A 31 -7.52 -55.55 31.81
C ASN A 31 -8.29 -56.89 31.92
N PRO A 32 -7.68 -57.94 32.47
CA PRO A 32 -8.40 -59.17 32.75
C PRO A 32 -9.65 -58.84 33.58
N ILE A 33 -10.75 -59.46 33.17
CA ILE A 33 -12.12 -59.24 33.66
C ILE A 33 -12.09 -59.05 35.18
N PRO A 34 -12.48 -57.87 35.72
CA PRO A 34 -12.57 -57.70 37.15
C PRO A 34 -13.66 -58.64 37.67
N ASN A 35 -13.29 -59.39 38.70
CA ASN A 35 -14.11 -60.39 39.38
C ASN A 35 -15.53 -59.84 39.65
N LYS A 36 -16.54 -60.61 39.22
CA LYS A 36 -17.97 -60.27 39.27
C LYS A 36 -18.41 -59.92 40.70
N SER A 37 -18.51 -58.65 41.05
CA SER A 37 -19.29 -58.24 42.24
C SER A 37 -19.78 -56.79 42.27
N LYS A 38 -19.72 -56.02 41.17
CA LYS A 38 -20.43 -54.74 41.09
C LYS A 38 -21.06 -54.56 39.72
N LYS A 39 -22.39 -54.63 39.66
CA LYS A 39 -23.20 -54.16 38.53
C LYS A 39 -22.94 -52.67 38.33
N THR A 40 -21.98 -52.33 37.46
CA THR A 40 -21.84 -50.97 36.93
C THR A 40 -22.91 -50.76 35.87
N LYS A 41 -23.41 -49.51 35.76
CA LYS A 41 -24.54 -49.04 34.93
C LYS A 41 -24.37 -49.22 33.41
N LEU A 42 -23.55 -50.16 32.95
CA LEU A 42 -23.23 -50.37 31.54
C LEU A 42 -24.11 -51.41 30.83
N ASP A 43 -24.91 -52.19 31.58
CA ASP A 43 -25.82 -53.20 31.01
C ASP A 43 -27.16 -52.62 30.51
N GLN A 44 -27.30 -51.28 30.48
CA GLN A 44 -28.55 -50.58 30.11
C GLN A 44 -28.53 -49.96 28.70
N TYR A 45 -27.57 -50.30 27.85
CA TYR A 45 -27.63 -49.89 26.45
C TYR A 45 -28.26 -51.01 25.61
N GLU A 46 -29.58 -50.98 25.49
CA GLU A 46 -30.27 -51.67 24.40
C GLU A 46 -29.85 -51.01 23.09
N ILE A 47 -29.10 -51.73 22.26
CA ILE A 47 -28.81 -51.29 20.88
C ILE A 47 -30.13 -51.40 20.11
N ARG A 48 -30.90 -50.32 20.11
CA ARG A 48 -32.14 -50.22 19.32
C ARG A 48 -31.78 -50.33 17.85
N GLU A 49 -32.28 -51.35 17.15
CA GLU A 49 -32.12 -51.46 15.70
C GLU A 49 -32.93 -50.34 15.02
N ILE A 50 -32.22 -49.27 14.69
CA ILE A 50 -32.79 -48.11 13.99
C ILE A 50 -33.25 -48.56 12.60
N SER A 51 -34.53 -48.35 12.31
CA SER A 51 -35.13 -48.72 11.02
C SER A 51 -34.44 -48.02 9.86
N PHE A 52 -34.49 -48.61 8.66
CA PHE A 52 -33.87 -48.00 7.47
C PHE A 52 -34.38 -46.57 7.20
N GLN A 53 -35.68 -46.34 7.41
CA GLN A 53 -36.31 -45.02 7.27
C GLN A 53 -35.81 -44.00 8.30
N GLU A 54 -35.46 -44.44 9.50
CA GLU A 54 -34.96 -43.58 10.56
C GLU A 54 -33.46 -43.26 10.34
N LYS A 55 -32.68 -44.22 9.81
CA LYS A 55 -31.30 -43.98 9.35
C LYS A 55 -31.22 -42.97 8.20
N THR A 56 -32.15 -43.01 7.25
CA THR A 56 -32.17 -42.03 6.14
C THR A 56 -32.51 -40.63 6.64
N LYS A 57 -33.48 -40.48 7.55
CA LYS A 57 -33.82 -39.20 8.18
C LYS A 57 -32.63 -38.59 8.93
N ILE A 58 -31.91 -39.38 9.73
CA ILE A 58 -30.71 -38.93 10.45
C ILE A 58 -29.61 -38.48 9.48
N ARG A 59 -29.38 -39.22 8.37
CA ARG A 59 -28.41 -38.82 7.34
C ARG A 59 -28.79 -37.51 6.66
N HIS A 60 -30.06 -37.32 6.32
CA HIS A 60 -30.55 -36.08 5.72
C HIS A 60 -30.42 -34.89 6.69
N GLN A 61 -30.79 -35.06 7.95
CA GLN A 61 -30.62 -34.02 8.98
C GLN A 61 -29.14 -33.64 9.18
N LYS A 62 -28.25 -34.64 9.27
CA LYS A 62 -26.82 -34.40 9.43
C LYS A 62 -26.22 -33.69 8.21
N LYS A 63 -26.61 -34.10 7.00
CA LYS A 63 -26.18 -33.43 5.76
C LYS A 63 -26.64 -31.96 5.72
N MET A 64 -27.87 -31.68 6.16
CA MET A 64 -28.39 -30.30 6.27
C MET A 64 -27.61 -29.47 7.29
N GLN A 65 -27.30 -30.04 8.46
CA GLN A 65 -26.46 -29.37 9.48
C GLN A 65 -25.04 -29.11 8.98
N ASP A 66 -24.42 -30.08 8.30
CA ASP A 66 -23.09 -29.93 7.71
C ASP A 66 -23.10 -28.80 6.67
N THR A 67 -24.10 -28.74 5.79
CA THR A 67 -24.23 -27.66 4.81
C THR A 67 -24.44 -26.29 5.47
N GLN A 68 -25.23 -26.21 6.54
CA GLN A 68 -25.41 -24.97 7.29
C GLN A 68 -24.09 -24.50 7.93
N SER A 69 -23.30 -25.43 8.48
CA SER A 69 -22.00 -25.11 9.07
C SER A 69 -20.99 -24.59 8.03
N ILE A 70 -21.05 -25.11 6.79
CA ILE A 70 -20.22 -24.67 5.68
C ILE A 70 -20.61 -23.25 5.27
N ILE A 71 -21.90 -22.97 5.11
CA ILE A 71 -22.42 -21.63 4.75
C ILE A 71 -21.99 -20.59 5.80
N ILE A 72 -22.13 -20.90 7.09
CA ILE A 72 -21.74 -19.99 8.17
C ILE A 72 -20.24 -19.68 8.12
N LYS A 73 -19.37 -20.68 7.86
CA LYS A 73 -17.93 -20.46 7.72
C LYS A 73 -17.59 -19.56 6.52
N PHE A 74 -18.29 -19.72 5.40
CA PHE A 74 -18.13 -18.83 4.24
C PHE A 74 -18.55 -17.39 4.55
N LEU A 75 -19.66 -17.18 5.27
CA LEU A 75 -20.12 -15.85 5.68
C LEU A 75 -19.11 -15.16 6.61
N ILE A 76 -18.57 -15.89 7.59
CA ILE A 76 -17.52 -15.38 8.48
C ILE A 76 -16.25 -15.03 7.70
N GLY A 77 -15.84 -15.90 6.76
CA GLY A 77 -14.69 -15.64 5.88
C GLY A 77 -14.88 -14.38 5.04
N PHE A 78 -16.07 -14.17 4.48
CA PHE A 78 -16.40 -12.97 3.71
C PHE A 78 -16.32 -11.69 4.55
N LEU A 79 -16.84 -11.72 5.79
CA LEU A 79 -16.73 -10.60 6.72
C LEU A 79 -15.26 -10.25 7.04
N LEU A 80 -14.43 -11.27 7.29
CA LEU A 80 -13.00 -11.06 7.54
C LEU A 80 -12.32 -10.43 6.33
N VAL A 81 -12.57 -10.93 5.11
CA VAL A 81 -12.02 -10.36 3.88
C VAL A 81 -12.45 -8.91 3.68
N SER A 82 -13.72 -8.58 3.96
CA SER A 82 -14.21 -7.19 3.88
C SER A 82 -13.47 -6.25 4.86
N ILE A 83 -13.22 -6.70 6.09
CA ILE A 83 -12.44 -5.93 7.07
C ILE A 83 -11.00 -5.70 6.57
N PHE A 84 -10.34 -6.75 6.06
CA PHE A 84 -8.99 -6.63 5.50
C PHE A 84 -8.92 -5.68 4.30
N ILE A 85 -9.90 -5.73 3.40
CA ILE A 85 -9.99 -4.80 2.26
C ILE A 85 -10.11 -3.36 2.76
N ASN A 86 -10.96 -3.10 3.75
CA ASN A 86 -11.13 -1.76 4.30
C ASN A 86 -9.85 -1.23 4.97
N ILE A 87 -9.13 -2.08 5.72
CA ILE A 87 -7.84 -1.72 6.32
C ILE A 87 -6.79 -1.43 5.25
N TYR A 88 -6.73 -2.27 4.19
CA TYR A 88 -5.81 -2.09 3.07
C TYR A 88 -6.08 -0.78 2.31
N LEU A 89 -7.35 -0.49 2.02
CA LEU A 89 -7.76 0.78 1.41
C LEU A 89 -7.43 1.97 2.31
N ALA A 90 -7.65 1.86 3.63
CA ALA A 90 -7.31 2.91 4.58
C ALA A 90 -5.79 3.17 4.66
N PHE A 91 -4.98 2.12 4.58
CA PHE A 91 -3.52 2.24 4.52
C PHE A 91 -3.07 2.96 3.24
N ILE A 92 -3.59 2.58 2.08
CA ILE A 92 -3.32 3.30 0.82
C ILE A 92 -3.78 4.76 0.91
N LYS A 93 -4.92 5.01 1.55
CA LYS A 93 -5.45 6.35 1.73
C LYS A 93 -4.68 7.17 2.78
N SER A 94 -3.96 6.52 3.71
CA SER A 94 -3.18 7.23 4.74
C SER A 94 -1.92 7.91 4.20
N ASP A 95 -1.50 7.58 2.98
CA ASP A 95 -0.50 8.36 2.22
C ASP A 95 -1.11 9.65 1.61
N GLU A 96 -2.43 9.85 1.69
CA GLU A 96 -3.07 11.12 1.32
C GLU A 96 -2.90 12.14 2.44
N ILE A 97 -2.05 13.14 2.15
CA ILE A 97 -1.92 14.41 2.88
C ILE A 97 -3.32 14.91 3.31
N PRO A 98 -3.53 15.30 4.58
CA PRO A 98 -4.82 15.77 5.05
C PRO A 98 -5.34 16.92 4.16
N PRO A 99 -6.67 17.00 3.94
CA PRO A 99 -7.28 17.82 2.89
C PRO A 99 -6.96 19.31 2.98
N GLU A 100 -6.54 19.81 4.14
CA GLU A 100 -6.15 21.20 4.39
C GLU A 100 -4.78 21.56 3.75
N ASN A 101 -3.85 20.61 3.69
CA ASN A 101 -2.52 20.81 3.08
C ASN A 101 -2.46 20.35 1.61
N LEU A 102 -3.50 19.67 1.12
CA LEU A 102 -3.62 19.25 -0.28
C LEU A 102 -3.59 20.42 -1.28
N PRO A 103 -4.31 21.55 -1.07
CA PRO A 103 -4.22 22.69 -1.99
C PRO A 103 -2.85 23.37 -1.91
N LEU A 104 -2.27 23.53 -0.71
CA LEU A 104 -0.94 24.14 -0.55
C LEU A 104 0.14 23.30 -1.22
N LYS A 105 0.16 21.99 -0.95
CA LYS A 105 1.11 21.07 -1.58
C LYS A 105 0.98 21.03 -3.10
N ARG A 106 -0.24 21.10 -3.63
CA ARG A 106 -0.45 21.18 -5.08
C ARG A 106 0.12 22.47 -5.65
N LEU A 107 -0.03 23.60 -4.95
CA LEU A 107 0.55 24.88 -5.35
C LEU A 107 2.09 24.84 -5.32
N GLU A 108 2.69 24.24 -4.29
CA GLU A 108 4.13 24.00 -4.20
C GLU A 108 4.64 23.11 -5.35
N GLU A 109 3.93 22.02 -5.66
CA GLU A 109 4.25 21.12 -6.78
C GLU A 109 4.17 21.84 -8.13
N MET A 110 3.10 22.60 -8.38
CA MET A 110 2.96 23.42 -9.58
C MET A 110 4.07 24.47 -9.67
N SER A 111 4.40 25.12 -8.55
CA SER A 111 5.54 26.04 -8.48
C SER A 111 6.85 25.36 -8.87
N ALA A 112 7.13 24.17 -8.33
CA ALA A 112 8.32 23.41 -8.65
C ALA A 112 8.39 23.00 -10.14
N ASP A 113 7.26 22.65 -10.75
CA ASP A 113 7.21 22.27 -12.16
C ASP A 113 7.39 23.46 -13.11
N PHE A 114 6.82 24.62 -12.78
CA PHE A 114 7.10 25.86 -13.50
C PHE A 114 8.56 26.29 -13.34
N ASN A 115 9.15 26.12 -12.16
CA ASN A 115 10.56 26.40 -11.92
C ASN A 115 11.48 25.51 -12.79
N LYS A 116 11.17 24.21 -12.91
CA LYS A 116 11.89 23.30 -13.84
C LYS A 116 11.73 23.73 -15.29
N SER A 117 10.52 24.13 -15.70
CA SER A 117 10.24 24.61 -17.06
C SER A 117 11.05 25.87 -17.38
N GLY A 118 11.13 26.81 -16.43
CA GLY A 118 11.94 28.01 -16.56
C GLY A 118 13.43 27.69 -16.72
N GLU A 119 13.93 26.68 -16.01
CA GLU A 119 15.31 26.22 -16.14
C GLU A 119 15.58 25.60 -17.52
N LEU A 120 14.62 24.85 -18.08
CA LEU A 120 14.72 24.33 -19.45
C LEU A 120 14.78 25.46 -20.48
N PHE A 121 13.89 26.45 -20.37
CA PHE A 121 13.91 27.63 -21.24
C PHE A 121 15.20 28.44 -21.11
N ARG A 122 15.71 28.59 -19.88
CA ARG A 122 16.98 29.28 -19.60
C ARG A 122 18.15 28.59 -20.30
N ARG A 123 18.21 27.25 -20.27
CA ARG A 123 19.29 26.48 -20.92
C ARG A 123 19.32 26.64 -22.44
N ILE A 124 18.16 26.79 -23.07
CA ILE A 124 18.06 27.06 -24.51
C ILE A 124 18.10 28.57 -24.83
N LYS A 125 18.43 29.42 -23.85
CA LYS A 125 18.45 30.89 -23.96
C LYS A 125 17.12 31.51 -24.41
N ASN A 126 16.00 30.82 -24.21
CA ASN A 126 14.68 31.43 -24.39
C ASN A 126 14.33 32.24 -23.13
N TRP A 127 14.87 33.46 -23.05
CA TRP A 127 14.74 34.32 -21.87
C TRP A 127 13.29 34.69 -21.55
N SER A 128 12.47 34.95 -22.58
CA SER A 128 11.04 35.22 -22.41
C SER A 128 10.32 34.04 -21.76
N GLY A 129 10.49 32.83 -22.30
CA GLY A 129 9.85 31.63 -21.74
C GLY A 129 10.34 31.32 -20.32
N ALA A 130 11.61 31.59 -20.03
CA ALA A 130 12.17 31.44 -18.69
C ALA A 130 11.55 32.44 -17.70
N ILE A 131 11.44 33.72 -18.07
CA ILE A 131 10.80 34.75 -17.25
C ILE A 131 9.34 34.38 -16.95
N ASP A 132 8.57 34.01 -17.97
CA ASP A 132 7.15 33.66 -17.82
C ASP A 132 6.98 32.45 -16.89
N SER A 133 7.82 31.42 -17.06
CA SER A 133 7.78 30.23 -16.22
C SER A 133 8.14 30.53 -14.76
N TYR A 134 9.18 31.34 -14.50
CA TYR A 134 9.51 31.71 -13.13
C TYR A 134 8.46 32.61 -12.47
N LYS A 135 7.78 33.48 -13.24
CA LYS A 135 6.64 34.25 -12.74
C LYS A 135 5.48 33.33 -12.32
N LEU A 136 5.12 32.36 -13.17
CA LEU A 136 4.11 31.36 -12.82
C LEU A 136 4.51 30.54 -11.58
N SER A 137 5.80 30.20 -11.43
CA SER A 137 6.30 29.53 -10.23
C SER A 137 6.06 30.37 -8.96
N ILE A 138 6.41 31.66 -9.00
CA ILE A 138 6.21 32.61 -7.91
C ILE A 138 4.73 32.86 -7.62
N GLU A 139 3.87 32.89 -8.64
CA GLU A 139 2.42 33.04 -8.46
C GLU A 139 1.80 31.88 -7.69
N ASN A 140 2.30 30.66 -7.92
CA ASN A 140 1.82 29.47 -7.22
C ASN A 140 2.45 29.32 -5.83
N ASP A 141 3.73 29.67 -5.66
CA ASP A 141 4.40 29.70 -4.36
C ASP A 141 5.28 30.95 -4.23
N PRO A 142 4.74 32.03 -3.62
CA PRO A 142 5.50 33.26 -3.38
C PRO A 142 6.63 33.11 -2.36
N SER A 143 6.67 32.01 -1.61
CA SER A 143 7.74 31.73 -0.64
C SER A 143 8.92 30.99 -1.25
N ASN A 144 8.82 30.58 -2.52
CA ASN A 144 9.88 29.90 -3.25
C ASN A 144 11.01 30.88 -3.62
N PHE A 145 12.00 30.99 -2.74
CA PHE A 145 13.17 31.85 -2.95
C PHE A 145 13.98 31.46 -4.21
N ASP A 146 14.07 30.17 -4.54
CA ASP A 146 14.82 29.70 -5.71
C ASP A 146 14.21 30.21 -7.02
N ALA A 147 12.87 30.22 -7.12
CA ALA A 147 12.17 30.80 -8.27
C ALA A 147 12.44 32.31 -8.41
N HIS A 148 12.42 33.04 -7.30
CA HIS A 148 12.78 34.46 -7.26
C HIS A 148 14.23 34.70 -7.70
N GLN A 149 15.18 33.93 -7.17
CA GLN A 149 16.60 34.06 -7.51
C GLN A 149 16.85 33.78 -9.00
N LYS A 150 16.21 32.76 -9.55
CA LYS A 150 16.30 32.42 -10.97
C LYS A 150 15.65 33.46 -11.88
N LEU A 151 14.55 34.06 -11.46
CA LEU A 151 13.96 35.20 -12.17
C LEU A 151 14.93 36.40 -12.18
N LEU A 152 15.53 36.76 -11.04
CA LEU A 152 16.57 37.80 -10.98
C LEU A 152 17.71 37.51 -11.94
N PHE A 153 18.20 36.27 -11.93
CA PHE A 153 19.28 35.85 -12.81
C PHE A 153 18.92 36.09 -14.27
N VAL A 154 17.76 35.60 -14.73
CA VAL A 154 17.35 35.75 -16.13
C VAL A 154 17.11 37.20 -16.52
N LEU A 155 16.48 38.00 -15.65
CA LEU A 155 16.29 39.43 -15.92
C LEU A 155 17.63 40.16 -16.02
N THR A 156 18.60 39.78 -15.18
CA THR A 156 19.95 40.35 -15.19
C THR A 156 20.75 39.93 -16.42
N GLU A 157 20.64 38.68 -16.88
CA GLU A 157 21.29 38.23 -18.11
C GLU A 157 20.70 38.93 -19.34
N LYS A 158 19.37 39.06 -19.42
CA LYS A 158 18.71 39.78 -20.51
C LYS A 158 19.08 41.27 -20.54
N CYS A 159 19.18 41.89 -19.36
CA CYS A 159 19.70 43.23 -19.18
C CYS A 159 21.12 43.40 -19.78
N LYS A 160 21.98 42.37 -19.73
CA LYS A 160 23.34 42.40 -20.30
C LYS A 160 23.37 42.13 -21.81
N GLU A 161 22.60 41.16 -22.29
CA GLU A 161 22.67 40.73 -23.70
C GLU A 161 22.09 41.78 -24.66
N ASP A 162 20.97 42.40 -24.29
CA ASP A 162 20.21 43.28 -25.20
C ASP A 162 20.37 44.79 -24.90
N ASP A 163 21.19 45.16 -23.90
CA ASP A 163 21.22 46.50 -23.30
C ASP A 163 19.79 46.98 -22.91
N ASP A 164 18.91 46.01 -22.62
CA ASP A 164 17.49 46.21 -22.34
C ASP A 164 17.32 46.78 -20.94
N TYR A 165 17.43 48.11 -20.88
CA TYR A 165 17.34 48.88 -19.64
C TYR A 165 16.05 48.63 -18.86
N GLN A 166 14.95 48.29 -19.53
CA GLN A 166 13.69 47.97 -18.85
C GLN A 166 13.82 46.71 -18.00
N ARG A 167 14.56 45.69 -18.48
CA ARG A 167 14.82 44.46 -17.72
C ARG A 167 15.78 44.69 -16.56
N CYS A 168 16.72 45.61 -16.70
CA CYS A 168 17.58 46.03 -15.58
C CYS A 168 16.75 46.69 -14.46
N LEU A 169 15.78 47.54 -14.83
CA LEU A 169 14.86 48.16 -13.87
C LEU A 169 13.96 47.11 -13.20
N GLU A 170 13.37 46.21 -13.98
CA GLU A 170 12.55 45.10 -13.47
C GLU A 170 13.33 44.22 -12.50
N ALA A 171 14.57 43.85 -12.83
CA ALA A 171 15.44 43.07 -11.95
C ALA A 171 15.70 43.78 -10.62
N LYS A 172 15.98 45.09 -10.66
CA LYS A 172 16.26 45.90 -9.47
C LYS A 172 15.02 46.08 -8.59
N GLU A 173 13.87 46.36 -9.20
CA GLU A 173 12.60 46.47 -8.47
C GLU A 173 12.25 45.13 -7.80
N HIS A 174 12.38 44.04 -8.55
CA HIS A 174 12.11 42.70 -8.03
C HIS A 174 13.06 42.34 -6.87
N ALA A 175 14.36 42.60 -7.01
CA ALA A 175 15.35 42.41 -5.95
C ALA A 175 14.97 43.15 -4.65
N ASN A 176 14.61 44.43 -4.76
CA ASN A 176 14.20 45.25 -3.61
C ASN A 176 12.89 44.77 -2.99
N LYS A 177 11.97 44.22 -3.78
CA LYS A 177 10.72 43.64 -3.29
C LYS A 177 11.00 42.39 -2.47
N ILE A 178 11.77 41.45 -3.02
CA ILE A 178 12.03 40.17 -2.35
C ILE A 178 12.97 40.33 -1.15
N LYS A 179 13.80 41.36 -1.11
CA LYS A 179 14.61 41.75 0.07
C LYS A 179 13.77 41.94 1.33
N LYS A 180 12.56 42.48 1.18
CA LYS A 180 11.61 42.68 2.30
C LYS A 180 10.94 41.39 2.75
N ILE A 181 10.92 40.37 1.89
CA ILE A 181 10.26 39.08 2.12
C ILE A 181 11.28 38.09 2.71
N PHE A 182 12.48 38.04 2.14
CA PHE A 182 13.57 37.12 2.49
C PHE A 182 14.70 37.88 3.17
N ILE A 183 14.46 38.33 4.41
CA ILE A 183 15.42 39.12 5.21
C ILE A 183 16.72 38.35 5.44
N GLU A 184 16.65 37.02 5.55
CA GLU A 184 17.82 36.16 5.72
C GLU A 184 18.76 36.18 4.49
N GLU A 185 18.25 36.55 3.33
CA GLU A 185 18.97 36.56 2.05
C GLU A 185 19.39 37.99 1.63
N GLU A 186 19.29 38.95 2.55
CA GLU A 186 19.49 40.37 2.30
C GLU A 186 20.85 40.68 1.65
N GLU A 187 21.92 40.12 2.19
CA GLU A 187 23.29 40.35 1.69
C GLU A 187 23.48 39.86 0.26
N LYS A 188 22.93 38.67 -0.08
CA LYS A 188 23.01 38.10 -1.43
C LYS A 188 22.25 38.99 -2.42
N LEU A 189 21.08 39.46 -2.03
CA LEU A 189 20.26 40.35 -2.87
C LEU A 189 20.94 41.71 -3.10
N ASP A 190 21.58 42.28 -2.08
CA ASP A 190 22.34 43.51 -2.21
C ASP A 190 23.54 43.35 -3.15
N GLU A 191 24.22 42.20 -3.13
CA GLU A 191 25.29 41.90 -4.08
C GLU A 191 24.77 41.87 -5.53
N ILE A 192 23.60 41.26 -5.75
CA ILE A 192 22.97 41.23 -7.09
C ILE A 192 22.59 42.64 -7.54
N VAL A 193 21.97 43.45 -6.69
CA VAL A 193 21.65 44.86 -7.01
C VAL A 193 22.90 45.66 -7.34
N LYS A 194 23.99 45.48 -6.59
CA LYS A 194 25.29 46.10 -6.90
C LYS A 194 25.81 45.67 -8.27
N LYS A 195 25.70 44.38 -8.62
CA LYS A 195 26.07 43.87 -9.96
C LYS A 195 25.21 44.51 -11.06
N ILE A 196 23.89 44.58 -10.88
CA ILE A 196 22.97 45.20 -11.83
C ILE A 196 23.35 46.68 -12.06
N ASN A 197 23.62 47.45 -10.99
CA ASN A 197 24.03 48.85 -11.12
C ASN A 197 25.37 49.02 -11.86
N LYS A 198 26.26 48.02 -11.83
CA LYS A 198 27.55 48.04 -12.53
C LYS A 198 27.46 47.72 -14.02
N ILE A 199 26.40 47.05 -14.47
CA ILE A 199 26.16 46.78 -15.91
C ILE A 199 26.08 48.11 -16.68
N LYS A 200 25.74 49.20 -16.01
CA LYS A 200 25.66 50.55 -16.59
C LYS A 200 26.81 51.47 -16.16
N LYS A 201 28.04 51.06 -16.48
CA LYS A 201 29.20 51.97 -16.54
C LYS A 201 29.90 51.88 -17.88
#